data_AF-A0A7C5BNF4-F1
#
_entry.id   AF-A0A7C5BNF4-F1
#
_cell.length_a   1.000
_cell.length_b   1.000
_cell.length_c   1.000
_cell.angle_alpha   90.00
_cell.angle_beta   90.00
_cell.angle_gamma   90.00
#
_symmetry.space_group_name_H-M   'P 1'
#
loop_
_entity.id
_entity.type
_entity.pdbx_description
1 polymer ?
#
loop_
_entity_poly.entity_id
_entity_poly.type
_entity_poly.pdbx_seq_one_letter_code
_entity_poly.pdbx_strand_id
1 'polypeptide(L)'
;TMHDQVFDTGHLQIHTISQLATARHIAIDPSEIIISTQELQSSMQNHYMGRLILIAEEIGTIRLTIDCGERFHAIISPKSLSDLNLTIGDTVWLSFKSTAVSIF
;
A
#
# COMPACT_ATOMS: atom_id res chain seq x y z
N THR A 1 -11.14 -3.35 -14.01
CA THR A 1 -11.20 -4.58 -14.86
C THR A 1 -9.82 -5.20 -14.94
N MET A 2 -9.71 -6.52 -15.13
CA MET A 2 -8.43 -7.24 -15.22
C MET A 2 -7.89 -7.26 -16.67
N HIS A 3 -6.66 -6.79 -16.87
CA HIS A 3 -5.90 -7.00 -18.12
C HIS A 3 -4.41 -7.15 -17.78
N ASP A 4 -3.71 -8.12 -18.38
CA ASP A 4 -2.26 -8.34 -18.18
C ASP A 4 -1.79 -8.36 -16.70
N GLN A 5 -2.53 -9.06 -15.83
CA GLN A 5 -2.24 -9.14 -14.39
C GLN A 5 -2.30 -7.79 -13.66
N VAL A 6 -3.11 -6.86 -14.15
CA VAL A 6 -3.37 -5.56 -13.52
C VAL A 6 -4.85 -5.46 -13.10
N PHE A 7 -5.09 -5.14 -11.83
CA PHE A 7 -6.38 -4.73 -11.31
C PHE A 7 -6.54 -3.22 -11.41
N ASP A 8 -7.43 -2.77 -12.29
CA ASP A 8 -7.79 -1.36 -12.39
C ASP A 8 -8.97 -1.02 -11.46
N THR A 9 -8.73 -0.16 -10.47
CA THR A 9 -9.75 0.37 -9.55
C THR A 9 -10.50 1.58 -10.13
N GLY A 10 -10.03 2.14 -11.24
CA GLY A 10 -10.44 3.42 -11.79
C GLY A 10 -9.56 4.59 -11.33
N HIS A 11 -8.86 4.43 -10.20
CA HIS A 11 -7.91 5.40 -9.65
C HIS A 11 -6.47 4.88 -9.69
N LEU A 12 -6.28 3.57 -9.50
CA LEU A 12 -4.97 2.92 -9.46
C LEU A 12 -4.96 1.65 -10.30
N GLN A 13 -3.78 1.36 -10.86
CA GLN A 13 -3.48 0.13 -11.57
C GLN A 13 -2.62 -0.75 -10.68
N ILE A 14 -3.21 -1.80 -10.09
CA ILE A 14 -2.54 -2.66 -9.12
C ILE A 14 -2.08 -3.94 -9.79
N HIS A 15 -0.76 -4.13 -9.87
CA HIS A 15 -0.15 -5.36 -10.38
C HIS A 15 -0.38 -6.52 -9.41
N THR A 16 -0.84 -7.64 -9.95
CA THR A 16 -1.04 -8.93 -9.27
C THR A 16 -0.27 -10.02 -10.02
N ILE A 17 -0.31 -11.25 -9.52
CA ILE A 17 0.14 -12.46 -10.22
C ILE A 17 -1.04 -13.32 -10.72
N SER A 18 -2.27 -12.93 -10.36
CA SER A 18 -3.48 -13.69 -10.72
C SER A 18 -3.92 -13.41 -12.15
N GLN A 19 -4.45 -14.45 -12.80
CA GLN A 19 -5.02 -14.39 -14.15
C GLN A 19 -6.55 -14.47 -14.11
N LEU A 20 -7.18 -14.33 -12.93
CA LEU A 20 -8.63 -14.44 -12.79
C LEU A 20 -9.31 -13.22 -13.41
N ALA A 21 -9.72 -13.33 -14.67
CA ALA A 21 -10.34 -12.24 -15.43
C ALA A 21 -11.68 -11.76 -14.83
N THR A 22 -12.36 -12.58 -14.03
CA THR A 22 -13.64 -12.27 -13.38
C THR A 22 -13.50 -11.61 -12.00
N ALA A 23 -12.27 -11.35 -11.56
CA ALA A 23 -11.98 -10.71 -10.28
C ALA A 23 -12.73 -9.38 -10.13
N ARG A 24 -13.35 -9.18 -8.97
CA ARG A 24 -14.04 -7.93 -8.63
C ARG A 24 -13.47 -7.27 -7.39
N HIS A 25 -12.76 -8.04 -6.57
CA HIS A 25 -12.17 -7.55 -5.34
C HIS A 25 -10.73 -8.01 -5.25
N ILE A 26 -9.91 -7.19 -4.62
CA ILE A 26 -8.58 -7.56 -4.19
C ILE A 26 -8.42 -7.23 -2.70
N ALA A 27 -7.52 -7.94 -2.05
CA ALA A 27 -7.09 -7.63 -0.70
C ALA A 27 -5.57 -7.66 -0.63
N ILE A 28 -5.02 -6.78 0.19
CA ILE A 28 -3.60 -6.69 0.49
C ILE A 28 -3.51 -6.67 2.02
N ASP A 29 -2.68 -7.53 2.60
CA ASP A 29 -2.41 -7.47 4.03
C ASP A 29 -1.68 -6.16 4.34
N PRO A 30 -2.18 -5.31 5.26
CA PRO A 30 -1.52 -4.07 5.66
C PRO A 30 -0.06 -4.23 6.11
N SER A 31 0.32 -5.42 6.59
CA SER A 31 1.71 -5.72 7.00
C SER A 31 2.65 -5.99 5.82
N GLU A 32 2.12 -6.29 4.63
CA GLU A 32 2.89 -6.45 3.39
C GLU A 32 3.18 -5.10 2.69
N ILE A 33 2.63 -4.00 3.21
CA ILE A 33 2.84 -2.64 2.67
C ILE A 33 4.01 -1.97 3.36
N ILE A 34 5.02 -1.63 2.58
CA ILE A 34 6.21 -0.90 3.01
C ILE A 34 5.99 0.60 2.82
N ILE A 35 6.33 1.39 3.84
CA ILE A 35 6.28 2.86 3.80
C ILE A 35 7.70 3.43 3.75
N SER A 36 7.88 4.45 2.93
CA SER A 36 9.15 5.14 2.74
C SER A 36 8.93 6.62 2.42
N THR A 37 9.94 7.46 2.70
CA THR A 37 9.91 8.90 2.40
C THR A 37 10.40 9.23 0.99
N GLN A 38 10.90 8.22 0.26
CA GLN A 38 11.38 8.32 -1.12
C GLN A 38 11.03 7.03 -1.87
N GLU A 39 10.95 7.10 -3.19
CA GLU A 39 10.70 5.92 -4.01
C GLU A 39 11.79 4.86 -3.83
N LEU A 40 11.38 3.61 -3.59
CA LEU A 40 12.29 2.50 -3.39
C LEU A 40 12.68 1.86 -4.72
N GLN A 41 13.99 1.82 -4.99
CA GLN A 41 14.54 0.99 -6.06
C GLN A 41 14.46 -0.48 -5.64
N SER A 42 13.46 -1.20 -6.15
CA SER A 42 13.19 -2.60 -5.78
C SER A 42 12.47 -3.35 -6.89
N SER A 43 12.24 -4.66 -6.69
CA SER A 43 11.39 -5.47 -7.58
C SER A 43 9.89 -5.32 -7.33
N MET A 44 9.47 -4.47 -6.38
CA MET A 44 8.05 -4.24 -6.10
C MET A 44 7.41 -3.42 -7.21
N GLN A 45 6.50 -4.05 -7.96
CA GLN A 45 5.81 -3.43 -9.09
C GLN A 45 4.71 -2.45 -8.65
N ASN A 46 4.20 -2.60 -7.44
CA ASN A 46 3.23 -1.66 -6.88
C ASN A 46 3.97 -0.65 -6.01
N HIS A 47 4.03 0.58 -6.47
CA HIS A 47 4.55 1.71 -5.71
C HIS A 47 3.74 2.96 -6.04
N TYR A 48 3.22 3.62 -5.01
CA TYR A 48 2.36 4.79 -5.16
C TYR A 48 2.75 5.86 -4.17
N MET A 49 2.69 7.10 -4.63
CA MET A 49 2.81 8.27 -3.77
C MET A 49 1.43 8.64 -3.23
N GLY A 50 1.34 8.88 -1.93
CA GLY A 50 0.09 9.22 -1.28
C GLY A 50 0.27 10.10 -0.06
N ARG A 51 -0.85 10.63 0.44
CA ARG A 51 -0.87 11.49 1.62
C ARG A 51 -1.20 10.68 2.86
N LEU A 52 -0.38 10.80 3.90
CA LEU A 52 -0.67 10.22 5.20
C LEU A 52 -1.79 11.03 5.86
N ILE A 53 -2.98 10.43 6.00
CA ILE A 53 -4.17 11.14 6.50
C ILE A 53 -4.55 10.74 7.94
N LEU A 54 -4.04 9.61 8.44
CA LEU A 54 -4.30 9.15 9.81
C LEU A 54 -3.15 8.29 10.33
N ILE A 55 -2.83 8.47 11.60
CA ILE A 55 -1.94 7.63 12.40
C ILE A 55 -2.76 7.14 13.59
N ALA A 56 -2.89 5.83 13.75
CA ALA A 56 -3.53 5.20 14.90
C ALA A 56 -2.52 4.31 15.63
N GLU A 57 -2.38 4.54 16.93
CA GLU A 57 -1.63 3.65 17.81
C GLU A 57 -2.48 2.43 18.16
N GLU A 58 -1.89 1.26 18.00
CA GLU A 58 -2.45 -0.03 18.40
C GLU A 58 -1.47 -0.73 19.34
N ILE A 59 -1.86 -1.87 19.91
CA ILE A 59 -1.02 -2.56 20.89
C ILE A 59 0.22 -3.14 20.18
N GLY A 60 1.35 -2.44 20.32
CA GLY A 60 2.66 -2.86 19.78
C GLY A 60 2.92 -2.45 18.33
N THR A 61 1.98 -1.79 17.67
CA THR A 61 2.07 -1.40 16.26
C THR A 61 1.45 -0.02 16.02
N ILE A 62 1.77 0.56 14.87
CA ILE A 62 1.16 1.79 14.37
C ILE A 62 0.44 1.44 13.07
N ARG A 63 -0.85 1.78 12.99
CA ARG A 63 -1.60 1.72 11.74
C ARG A 63 -1.65 3.08 11.09
N LEU A 64 -1.16 3.14 9.85
CA LEU A 64 -1.24 4.31 8.99
C LEU A 64 -2.40 4.18 8.03
N THR A 65 -3.04 5.31 7.70
CA THR A 65 -3.98 5.39 6.56
C THR A 65 -3.42 6.38 5.54
N ILE A 66 -3.19 5.89 4.32
CA ILE A 66 -2.60 6.66 3.23
C ILE A 66 -3.63 6.78 2.12
N ASP A 67 -3.85 7.99 1.64
CA ASP A 67 -4.72 8.28 0.50
C ASP A 67 -3.88 8.45 -0.77
N CYS A 68 -4.07 7.54 -1.73
CA CYS A 68 -3.46 7.55 -3.06
C CYS A 68 -4.50 7.71 -4.18
N GLY A 69 -5.70 8.22 -3.87
CA GLY A 69 -6.91 8.03 -4.68
C GLY A 69 -7.72 6.81 -4.22
N GLU A 70 -7.03 5.77 -3.77
CA GLU A 70 -7.58 4.72 -2.92
C GLU A 70 -6.98 4.80 -1.51
N ARG A 71 -7.71 4.33 -0.50
CA ARG A 71 -7.23 4.30 0.89
C ARG A 71 -6.53 3.00 1.20
N PHE A 72 -5.25 3.09 1.55
CA PHE A 72 -4.46 1.97 2.03
C PHE A 72 -4.27 2.05 3.53
N HIS A 73 -4.31 0.89 4.18
CA HIS A 73 -3.83 0.73 5.54
C HIS A 73 -2.46 0.07 5.51
N ALA A 74 -1.50 0.61 6.23
CA ALA A 74 -0.18 0.01 6.42
C ALA A 74 0.11 -0.14 7.91
N ILE A 75 0.80 -1.22 8.29
CA ILE A 75 1.23 -1.44 9.67
C ILE A 75 2.74 -1.25 9.76
N ILE A 76 3.18 -0.38 10.65
CA ILE A 76 4.60 -0.15 10.94
C ILE A 76 4.88 -0.28 12.43
N SER A 77 6.16 -0.36 12.80
CA SER A 77 6.57 -0.29 14.20
C SER A 77 6.56 1.15 14.72
N PRO A 78 6.39 1.39 16.03
CA PRO A 78 6.57 2.72 16.63
C PRO A 78 7.95 3.33 16.32
N LYS A 79 8.99 2.48 16.28
CA LYS A 79 10.34 2.90 15.89
C LYS A 79 10.43 3.37 14.43
N SER A 80 9.75 2.69 13.51
CA SER A 80 9.70 3.10 12.11
C SER A 80 9.03 4.46 11.95
N LEU A 81 7.97 4.74 12.72
CA LEU A 81 7.29 6.04 12.71
C LEU A 81 8.25 7.16 13.10
N SER A 82 9.03 6.95 14.17
CA SER A 82 10.03 7.92 14.63
C SER A 82 11.22 8.05 13.69
N ASP A 83 11.74 6.94 13.16
CA ASP A 83 12.93 6.92 12.31
C ASP A 83 12.66 7.60 10.95
N LEU A 84 11.43 7.49 10.44
CA LEU A 84 10.97 8.15 9.21
C LEU A 84 10.44 9.57 9.47
N ASN A 85 10.31 9.98 10.73
CA ASN A 85 9.77 11.28 11.16
C ASN A 85 8.42 11.62 10.50
N LEU A 86 7.51 10.64 10.44
CA LEU A 86 6.22 10.79 9.75
C LEU A 86 5.22 11.57 10.59
N THR A 87 4.50 12.48 9.93
CA THR A 87 3.42 13.29 10.49
C THR A 87 2.19 13.28 9.57
N ILE A 88 1.00 13.50 10.14
CA ILE A 88 -0.23 13.61 9.34
C ILE A 88 -0.07 14.78 8.37
N GLY A 89 -0.34 14.51 7.10
CA GLY A 89 -0.22 15.45 5.99
C GLY A 89 0.99 15.21 5.10
N ASP A 90 1.96 14.42 5.57
CA ASP A 90 3.16 14.07 4.79
C ASP A 90 2.81 13.30 3.52
N THR A 91 3.64 13.50 2.50
CA THR A 91 3.63 12.70 1.28
C THR A 91 4.61 11.55 1.45
N VAL A 92 4.12 10.32 1.30
CA VAL A 92 4.89 9.09 1.47
C VAL A 92 4.78 8.21 0.25
N TRP A 93 5.76 7.34 0.08
CA TRP A 93 5.73 6.24 -0.88
C TRP A 93 5.30 4.96 -0.17
N LEU A 94 4.25 4.33 -0.69
CA LEU A 94 3.83 2.99 -0.29
C LEU A 94 4.23 1.99 -1.37
N SER A 95 4.70 0.82 -0.98
CA SER A 95 5.13 -0.21 -1.92
C SER A 95 4.79 -1.61 -1.43
N PHE A 96 4.41 -2.50 -2.34
CA PHE A 96 4.15 -3.91 -2.05
C PHE A 96 4.37 -4.78 -3.29
N LYS A 97 4.56 -6.09 -3.07
CA LYS A 97 4.77 -7.04 -4.16
C LYS A 97 3.44 -7.45 -4.79
N SER A 98 3.45 -7.72 -6.08
CA SER A 98 2.30 -8.30 -6.80
C SER A 98 1.86 -9.65 -6.22
N THR A 99 2.78 -10.37 -5.56
CA THR A 99 2.50 -11.62 -4.85
C THR A 99 1.72 -11.44 -3.54
N ALA A 100 1.70 -10.23 -2.96
CA ALA A 100 0.93 -9.93 -1.76
C ALA A 100 -0.56 -9.62 -2.06
N VAL A 101 -0.92 -9.51 -3.34
CA VAL A 101 -2.29 -9.20 -3.78
C VAL A 101 -3.11 -10.48 -3.85
N SER A 102 -4.08 -10.61 -2.96
CA SER A 102 -5.11 -11.64 -3.02
C SER A 102 -6.27 -11.19 -3.88
N ILE A 103 -6.86 -12.10 -4.67
CA ILE A 103 -7.91 -11.78 -5.64
C ILE A 103 -9.15 -12.64 -5.37
N PHE A 104 -10.33 -12.01 -5.46
CA PHE A 104 -11.64 -12.63 -5.26
C PHE A 104 -12.65 -12.27 -6.36
#